data_AF-M1MRC9-F1
#
_entry.id   AF-M1MRC9-F1
#
_cell.length_a   1.000
_cell.length_b   1.000
_cell.length_c   1.000
_cell.angle_alpha   90.00
_cell.angle_beta   90.00
_cell.angle_gamma   90.00
#
_symmetry.space_group_name_H-M   'P 1'
#
loop_
_entity.id
_entity.type
_entity.pdbx_description
1 polymer ?
#
loop_
_entity_poly.entity_id
_entity_poly.type
_entity_poly.pdbx_seq_one_letter_code
_entity_poly.pdbx_strand_id
1 'polypeptide(L)'
;MFALAITMSVVVLLLNTGKLALIPIIISTLEAFIINLISSLIIPANKLGEIFAKKFNAKENSFLFSALSNFIVSGIYVTIVSFFMTVINVGVSSILFVAWISIYPIVFIVGYIVSLIFAPFALKLTTKIVER
;
A
#
# COMPACT_ATOMS: atom_id res chain seq x y z
N MET A 1 3.96 6.71 0.79
CA MET A 1 2.49 6.55 0.66
C MET A 1 1.95 7.04 -0.68
N PHE A 2 2.34 8.22 -1.19
CA PHE A 2 1.91 8.70 -2.53
C PHE A 2 2.35 7.78 -3.69
N ALA A 3 3.62 7.33 -3.67
CA ALA A 3 4.12 6.37 -4.66
C ALA A 3 3.34 5.04 -4.67
N LEU A 4 3.02 4.51 -3.48
CA LEU A 4 2.20 3.31 -3.31
C LEU A 4 0.80 3.51 -3.90
N ALA A 5 0.15 4.65 -3.67
CA ALA A 5 -1.16 4.95 -4.24
C ALA A 5 -1.13 4.99 -5.78
N ILE A 6 -0.13 5.66 -6.37
CA ILE A 6 0.05 5.70 -7.83
C ILE A 6 0.26 4.30 -8.39
N THR A 7 1.15 3.50 -7.79
CA THR A 7 1.44 2.16 -8.29
C THR A 7 0.22 1.24 -8.19
N MET A 8 -0.52 1.28 -7.07
CA MET A 8 -1.72 0.48 -6.92
C MET A 8 -2.80 0.86 -7.92
N SER A 9 -3.04 2.15 -8.13
CA SER A 9 -4.05 2.61 -9.09
C SER A 9 -3.70 2.22 -10.52
N VAL A 10 -2.42 2.29 -10.91
CA VAL A 10 -1.95 1.83 -12.22
C VAL A 10 -2.14 0.32 -12.40
N VAL A 11 -1.76 -0.47 -11.39
CA VAL A 11 -1.89 -1.95 -11.42
C VAL A 11 -3.37 -2.36 -11.50
N VAL A 12 -4.23 -1.77 -10.68
CA VAL A 12 -5.67 -2.05 -10.67
C VAL A 12 -6.32 -1.67 -12.00
N LEU A 13 -5.96 -0.53 -12.59
CA LEU A 13 -6.51 -0.13 -13.89
C LEU A 13 -6.08 -1.08 -15.02
N LEU A 14 -4.80 -1.46 -15.05
CA LEU A 14 -4.28 -2.41 -16.03
C LEU A 14 -4.98 -3.77 -15.91
N LEU A 15 -5.17 -4.26 -14.69
CA LEU A 15 -5.81 -5.56 -14.43
C LEU A 15 -7.31 -5.53 -14.74
N ASN A 16 -8.01 -4.43 -14.45
CA ASN A 16 -9.47 -4.36 -14.65
C ASN A 16 -9.89 -3.97 -16.07
N THR A 17 -9.09 -3.17 -16.78
CA THR A 17 -9.51 -2.58 -18.07
C THR A 17 -8.54 -2.76 -19.22
N GLY A 18 -7.29 -3.19 -18.97
CA GLY A 18 -6.27 -3.36 -20.02
C GLY A 18 -5.86 -2.07 -20.74
N LYS A 19 -6.34 -0.90 -20.31
CA LYS A 19 -6.10 0.41 -20.92
C LYS A 19 -5.72 1.41 -19.85
N LEU A 20 -4.67 2.20 -20.09
CA LEU A 20 -4.27 3.31 -19.21
C LEU A 20 -4.98 4.58 -19.68
N ALA A 21 -6.20 4.80 -19.20
CA ALA A 21 -6.87 6.08 -19.37
C ALA A 21 -6.49 7.03 -18.22
N LEU A 22 -6.02 8.24 -18.55
CA LEU A 22 -5.51 9.21 -17.57
C LEU A 22 -6.55 9.62 -16.51
N ILE A 23 -7.81 9.82 -16.92
CA ILE A 23 -8.88 10.27 -16.02
C ILE A 23 -9.21 9.22 -14.94
N PRO A 24 -9.48 7.94 -15.27
CA PRO A 24 -9.68 6.91 -14.26
C PRO A 24 -8.48 6.70 -13.34
N ILE A 25 -7.23 6.82 -13.84
CA ILE A 25 -6.03 6.72 -12.99
C ILE A 25 -6.01 7.81 -11.93
N ILE A 26 -6.31 9.05 -12.30
CA ILE A 26 -6.34 10.18 -11.36
C ILE A 26 -7.41 9.95 -10.29
N ILE A 27 -8.63 9.56 -10.71
CA ILE A 27 -9.74 9.31 -9.78
C ILE A 27 -9.39 8.16 -8.83
N SER A 28 -8.96 7.01 -9.34
CA SER A 28 -8.59 5.85 -8.52
C SER A 28 -7.40 6.14 -7.60
N THR A 29 -6.45 6.98 -8.03
CA THR A 29 -5.33 7.42 -7.17
C THR A 29 -5.80 8.32 -6.03
N LEU A 30 -6.73 9.24 -6.31
CA LEU A 30 -7.30 10.10 -5.26
C LEU A 30 -8.14 9.29 -4.26
N GLU A 31 -8.96 8.35 -4.74
CA GLU A 31 -9.73 7.44 -3.88
C GLU A 31 -8.81 6.61 -2.99
N ALA A 32 -7.82 5.93 -3.58
CA ALA A 32 -6.85 5.15 -2.84
C ALA A 32 -6.07 6.00 -1.84
N PHE A 33 -5.72 7.24 -2.20
CA PHE A 33 -5.03 8.16 -1.30
C PHE A 33 -5.90 8.56 -0.10
N ILE A 34 -7.17 8.93 -0.33
CA ILE A 34 -8.11 9.30 0.74
C ILE A 34 -8.36 8.12 1.67
N ILE A 35 -8.62 6.93 1.13
CA ILE A 35 -8.82 5.70 1.93
C ILE A 35 -7.58 5.43 2.78
N ASN A 36 -6.39 5.51 2.18
CA ASN A 36 -5.13 5.27 2.90
C ASN A 36 -4.90 6.32 4.00
N LEU A 37 -5.18 7.59 3.71
CA LEU A 37 -5.05 8.68 4.69
C LEU A 37 -5.98 8.48 5.88
N ILE A 38 -7.28 8.20 5.64
CA ILE A 38 -8.24 7.89 6.71
C ILE A 38 -7.79 6.66 7.51
N SER A 39 -7.36 5.61 6.81
CA SER A 39 -6.87 4.38 7.45
C SER A 39 -5.65 4.63 8.33
N SER A 40 -4.74 5.50 7.91
CA SER A 40 -3.54 5.85 8.65
C SER A 40 -3.80 6.67 9.93
N LEU A 41 -4.93 7.39 9.96
CA LEU A 41 -5.38 8.11 11.15
C LEU A 41 -6.02 7.17 12.17
N ILE A 42 -6.71 6.12 11.70
CA ILE A 42 -7.43 5.17 12.56
C ILE A 42 -6.47 4.09 13.09
N ILE A 43 -5.61 3.56 12.22
CA ILE A 43 -4.79 2.39 12.52
C ILE A 43 -3.33 2.82 12.68
N PRO A 44 -2.71 2.61 13.85
CA PRO A 44 -1.29 2.88 14.06
C PRO A 44 -0.43 1.77 13.42
N ALA A 45 -0.53 1.58 12.11
CA ALA A 45 0.11 0.49 11.37
C ALA A 45 1.63 0.49 11.55
N ASN A 46 2.26 1.68 11.62
CA ASN A 46 3.70 1.80 11.85
C ASN A 46 4.11 1.22 13.21
N LYS A 47 3.33 1.48 14.27
CA LYS A 47 3.58 0.89 15.60
C LYS A 47 3.42 -0.63 15.56
N LEU A 48 2.41 -1.14 14.85
CA LEU A 48 2.20 -2.57 14.69
C LEU A 48 3.36 -3.25 13.94
N GLY A 49 3.87 -2.62 12.88
CA GLY A 49 5.04 -3.10 12.15
C GLY A 49 6.31 -3.13 13.00
N GLU A 50 6.54 -2.10 13.81
CA GLU A 50 7.67 -2.06 14.75
C GLU A 50 7.56 -3.14 15.83
N ILE A 51 6.38 -3.33 16.42
CA ILE A 51 6.15 -4.39 17.43
C ILE A 51 6.43 -5.76 16.81
N PHE A 52 5.99 -5.99 15.58
CA PHE A 52 6.23 -7.24 14.88
C PHE A 52 7.72 -7.46 14.59
N ALA A 53 8.42 -6.45 14.06
CA ALA A 53 9.86 -6.54 13.81
C ALA A 53 10.67 -6.77 15.09
N LYS A 54 10.26 -6.14 16.21
CA LYS A 54 10.85 -6.36 17.54
C LYS A 54 10.61 -7.77 18.05
N LYS A 55 9.41 -8.35 17.81
CA LYS A 55 9.10 -9.74 18.18
C LYS A 55 9.98 -10.76 17.46
N PHE A 56 10.45 -10.42 16.27
CA PHE A 56 11.42 -11.22 15.50
C PHE A 56 12.88 -10.92 15.83
N ASN A 57 13.18 -10.17 16.90
CA ASN A 57 14.53 -9.76 17.30
C ASN A 57 15.32 -9.06 16.18
N ALA A 58 14.63 -8.41 15.23
CA ALA A 58 15.30 -7.64 14.20
C ALA A 58 15.96 -6.41 14.83
N LYS A 59 17.24 -6.17 14.55
CA LYS A 59 17.94 -4.98 15.05
C LYS A 59 17.32 -3.72 14.45
N GLU A 60 16.98 -2.75 15.29
CA GLU A 60 16.62 -1.41 14.84
C GLU A 60 17.74 -0.87 13.92
N ASN A 61 17.37 -0.22 12.80
CA ASN A 61 18.25 0.17 11.69
C ASN A 61 18.81 -0.95 10.79
N SER A 62 18.40 -2.21 10.95
CA SER A 62 18.72 -3.25 9.96
C SER A 62 17.74 -3.24 8.78
N PHE A 63 18.20 -3.66 7.60
CA PHE A 63 17.33 -3.89 6.44
C PHE A 63 16.21 -4.88 6.77
N LEU A 64 16.51 -5.90 7.59
CA LEU A 64 15.55 -6.91 8.04
C LEU A 64 14.41 -6.30 8.88
N PHE A 65 14.73 -5.36 9.77
CA PHE A 65 13.72 -4.63 10.55
C PHE A 65 12.82 -3.79 9.65
N SER A 66 13.41 -3.09 8.68
CA SER A 66 12.63 -2.31 7.71
C SER A 66 11.74 -3.21 6.85
N ALA A 67 12.22 -4.37 6.41
CA ALA A 67 11.47 -5.31 5.60
C ALA A 67 10.30 -5.97 6.34
N LEU A 68 10.51 -6.38 7.60
CA LEU A 68 9.49 -6.97 8.46
C LEU A 68 8.43 -5.95 8.89
N SER A 69 8.85 -4.74 9.27
CA SER A 69 7.93 -3.67 9.62
C SER A 69 7.10 -3.26 8.40
N ASN A 70 7.74 -3.05 7.24
CA ASN A 70 7.02 -2.74 5.99
C ASN A 70 6.10 -3.86 5.55
N PHE A 71 6.37 -5.13 5.86
CA PHE A 71 5.49 -6.24 5.50
C PHE A 71 4.14 -6.11 6.20
N ILE A 72 4.15 -5.85 7.50
CA ILE A 72 2.91 -5.65 8.28
C ILE A 72 2.22 -4.36 7.88
N VAL A 73 2.97 -3.26 7.76
CA VAL A 73 2.42 -1.94 7.39
C VAL A 73 1.78 -2.00 6.01
N SER A 74 2.49 -2.54 5.02
CA SER A 74 1.97 -2.70 3.66
C SER A 74 0.80 -3.67 3.67
N GLY A 75 0.86 -4.76 4.43
CA GLY A 75 -0.25 -5.70 4.49
C GLY A 75 -1.55 -5.08 5.00
N ILE A 76 -1.48 -4.28 6.06
CA ILE A 76 -2.66 -3.57 6.60
C ILE A 76 -3.21 -2.58 5.55
N TYR A 77 -2.37 -1.68 5.04
CA TYR A 77 -2.84 -0.64 4.13
C TYR A 77 -3.28 -1.19 2.78
N VAL A 78 -2.57 -2.17 2.23
CA VAL A 78 -2.95 -2.79 0.96
C VAL A 78 -4.24 -3.58 1.09
N THR A 79 -4.45 -4.30 2.20
CA THR A 79 -5.72 -4.98 2.46
C THR A 79 -6.87 -3.99 2.50
N ILE A 80 -6.74 -2.91 3.27
CA ILE A 80 -7.80 -1.93 3.42
C ILE A 80 -8.08 -1.21 2.10
N VAL A 81 -7.05 -0.68 1.44
CA VAL A 81 -7.19 0.04 0.18
C VAL A 81 -7.76 -0.88 -0.91
N SER A 82 -7.23 -2.09 -1.08
CA SER A 82 -7.73 -3.02 -2.10
C SER A 82 -9.19 -3.42 -1.84
N PHE A 83 -9.58 -3.61 -0.57
CA PHE A 83 -10.94 -3.96 -0.21
C PHE A 83 -11.91 -2.82 -0.53
N PHE A 84 -11.65 -1.60 -0.05
CA PHE A 84 -12.51 -0.45 -0.33
C PHE A 84 -12.54 -0.09 -1.81
N MET A 85 -11.42 -0.18 -2.52
CA MET A 85 -11.40 0.02 -3.98
C MET A 85 -12.23 -1.05 -4.69
N THR A 86 -12.22 -2.29 -4.24
CA THR A 86 -13.08 -3.34 -4.82
C THR A 86 -14.56 -3.06 -4.54
N VAL A 87 -14.90 -2.59 -3.34
CA VAL A 87 -16.26 -2.14 -2.98
C VAL A 87 -16.73 -1.00 -3.89
N ILE A 88 -15.87 -0.01 -4.16
CA ILE A 88 -16.21 1.13 -5.03
C ILE A 88 -16.41 0.68 -6.48
N ASN A 89 -15.56 -0.22 -6.99
CA ASN A 89 -15.60 -0.64 -8.40
C ASN A 89 -16.71 -1.66 -8.71
N VAL A 90 -16.99 -2.58 -7.79
CA VAL A 90 -17.91 -3.72 -8.04
C VAL A 90 -19.23 -3.58 -7.27
N GLY A 91 -19.28 -2.67 -6.28
CA GLY A 91 -20.41 -2.54 -5.36
C GLY A 91 -20.51 -3.69 -4.35
N VAL A 92 -21.40 -3.56 -3.36
CA VAL A 92 -21.66 -4.62 -2.38
C VAL A 92 -22.56 -5.68 -3.03
N SER A 93 -21.92 -6.64 -3.72
CA SER A 93 -22.58 -7.77 -4.38
C SER A 93 -21.95 -9.10 -3.96
N SER A 94 -22.62 -10.21 -4.29
CA SER A 94 -22.11 -11.57 -4.05
C SER A 94 -20.77 -11.87 -4.77
N ILE A 95 -20.41 -11.07 -5.78
CA ILE A 95 -19.16 -11.19 -6.54
C ILE A 95 -18.00 -10.46 -5.85
N LEU A 96 -18.27 -9.55 -4.91
CA LEU A 96 -17.26 -8.70 -4.27
C LEU A 96 -16.09 -9.49 -3.70
N PHE A 97 -16.35 -10.57 -2.96
CA PHE A 97 -15.29 -11.34 -2.32
C PHE A 97 -14.44 -12.10 -3.35
N VAL A 98 -15.07 -12.61 -4.41
CA VAL A 98 -14.39 -13.32 -5.51
C VAL A 98 -13.53 -12.35 -6.33
N ALA A 99 -14.04 -11.16 -6.60
CA ALA A 99 -13.29 -10.11 -7.28
C ALA A 99 -12.13 -9.59 -6.42
N TRP A 100 -12.35 -9.41 -5.11
CA TRP A 100 -11.30 -8.94 -4.22
C TRP A 100 -10.16 -9.96 -4.10
N ILE A 101 -10.48 -11.24 -3.89
CA ILE A 101 -9.45 -12.26 -3.64
C ILE A 101 -8.64 -12.61 -4.90
N SER A 102 -9.17 -12.37 -6.10
CA SER A 102 -8.41 -12.59 -7.34
C SER A 102 -7.36 -11.51 -7.57
N ILE A 103 -7.63 -10.27 -7.14
CA ILE A 103 -6.75 -9.12 -7.35
C ILE A 103 -5.80 -8.90 -6.14
N TYR A 104 -6.27 -9.22 -4.93
CA TYR A 104 -5.57 -8.96 -3.67
C TYR A 104 -4.14 -9.53 -3.60
N PRO A 105 -3.86 -10.80 -3.96
CA PRO A 105 -2.51 -11.35 -3.88
C PRO A 105 -1.51 -10.60 -4.77
N ILE A 106 -1.95 -10.24 -5.98
CA ILE A 106 -1.13 -9.52 -6.96
C ILE A 106 -0.82 -8.12 -6.42
N VAL A 107 -1.86 -7.40 -5.98
CA VAL A 107 -1.73 -6.05 -5.43
C VAL A 107 -0.86 -6.06 -4.18
N PHE A 108 -1.02 -7.05 -3.29
CA PHE A 108 -0.17 -7.21 -2.10
C PHE A 108 1.31 -7.38 -2.46
N ILE A 109 1.63 -8.31 -3.36
CA ILE A 109 3.01 -8.59 -3.77
C ILE A 109 3.64 -7.35 -4.41
N VAL A 110 2.94 -6.72 -5.36
CA VAL A 110 3.45 -5.54 -6.05
C VAL A 110 3.61 -4.37 -5.08
N GLY A 111 2.62 -4.12 -4.22
CA GLY A 111 2.67 -3.09 -3.20
C GLY A 111 3.83 -3.27 -2.23
N TYR A 112 4.08 -4.51 -1.80
CA TYR A 112 5.19 -4.82 -0.91
C TYR A 112 6.55 -4.59 -1.58
N ILE A 113 6.74 -5.08 -2.81
CA ILE A 113 7.99 -4.88 -3.58
C ILE A 113 8.26 -3.38 -3.78
N VAL A 114 7.24 -2.62 -4.19
CA VAL A 114 7.36 -1.18 -4.40
C VAL A 114 7.68 -0.46 -3.09
N SER A 115 7.03 -0.85 -1.99
CA SER A 115 7.30 -0.31 -0.65
C SER A 115 8.77 -0.52 -0.25
N LEU A 116 9.30 -1.74 -0.46
CA LEU A 116 10.71 -2.06 -0.17
C LEU A 116 11.68 -1.26 -1.03
N ILE A 117 11.38 -1.08 -2.32
CA ILE A 117 12.23 -0.30 -3.24
C ILE A 117 12.22 1.19 -2.87
N PHE A 118 11.05 1.74 -2.55
CA PHE A 118 10.92 3.17 -2.24
C PHE A 118 11.33 3.54 -0.81
N ALA A 119 11.32 2.61 0.15
CA ALA A 119 11.76 2.86 1.53
C ALA A 119 13.17 3.48 1.65
N PRO A 120 14.24 2.93 1.01
CA PRO A 120 15.57 3.55 1.06
C PRO A 120 15.64 4.90 0.34
N PHE A 121 14.81 5.14 -0.69
CA PHE A 121 14.72 6.44 -1.34
C PHE A 121 14.06 7.49 -0.44
N ALA A 122 13.00 7.12 0.27
CA ALA A 122 12.33 8.01 1.21
C ALA A 122 13.27 8.44 2.35
N LEU A 123 14.01 7.50 2.95
CA LEU A 123 14.99 7.79 4.00
C LEU A 123 16.08 8.76 3.51
N LYS A 124 16.62 8.54 2.31
CA LYS A 124 17.63 9.43 1.70
C LYS A 124 17.10 10.82 1.40
N LEU A 125 15.82 10.96 1.05
CA LEU A 125 15.19 12.26 0.83
C LEU A 125 14.97 12.99 2.15
N THR A 126 14.53 12.30 3.20
CA THR A 126 14.30 12.91 4.52
C THR A 126 15.59 13.41 5.14
N THR A 127 16.68 12.63 5.12
CA THR A 127 17.97 13.08 5.65
C THR A 127 18.49 14.33 4.93
N LYS A 128 18.31 14.39 3.60
CA LYS A 128 18.76 15.52 2.78
C LYS A 128 17.95 16.81 2.98
N ILE A 129 16.71 16.69 3.46
CA ILE A 129 15.83 17.83 3.77
C ILE A 129 16.07 18.32 5.20
N VAL A 130 16.34 17.41 6.15
CA VAL A 130 16.62 17.74 7.55
C VAL A 130 18.03 18.33 7.75
N GLU A 131 18.99 17.99 6.88
CA GLU A 131 20.33 18.59 6.87
C GLU A 131 20.43 19.94 6.13
N ARG A 132 19.31 20.52 5.67
CA ARG A 132 19.23 21.88 5.11
C ARG A 132 18.54 22.83 6.07
#